data_AF-A0A0B1Y4W6-F1
#
_entry.id   AF-A0A0B1Y4W6-F1
#
_cell.length_a   1.000
_cell.length_b   1.000
_cell.length_c   1.000
_cell.angle_alpha   90.00
_cell.angle_beta   90.00
_cell.angle_gamma   90.00
#
_symmetry.space_group_name_H-M   'P 1'
#
loop_
_entity.id
_entity.type
_entity.pdbx_description
1 polymer ?
#
loop_
_entity_poly.entity_id
_entity_poly.type
_entity_poly.pdbx_seq_one_letter_code
_entity_poly.pdbx_strand_id
1 'polypeptide(L)'
;MWDLNLSNRRLALRAAGVLCVALLQSCASAGDGHGGIEAAKAKQLEDARQQARAPFQSGNLATREVRPATLRDSGQPDAISYLRHVDFRFDGDVGFLVDQLALRMVPRLPGDPVWLDDVSSYTLQPVSGTVRVSADSMAALFNTVVFARGPGNDPPLRRFSFTLDDGTLDMRAEMRRRGAWVPIELRGPLVLRDPQTIVFRPNVVKVQGQDAGALMGAAHIELADLLPVSTPAVQLTGSEIVMQVPKLFPPPALDLKVSAIRVTRDGLVMQIGDGNPQMPPLANAADAQRPYILFRGGDIRFLRSMPMNARIDIVVADPAKPFVFNLYRYRDQLVAGSLRFSTDGSIRVLMPSFDMLAAAKLAKPATKLAAKPVGTLAKPALQLAKRTAP
;
A
#
# COMPACT_ATOMS: atom_id res chain seq x y z
N MET A 1 -50.55 -76.68 -45.86
CA MET A 1 -50.41 -77.47 -47.10
C MET A 1 -48.93 -77.52 -47.41
N TRP A 2 -48.31 -78.66 -47.05
CA TRP A 2 -47.00 -79.21 -47.48
C TRP A 2 -45.75 -78.39 -47.14
N ASP A 3 -44.92 -78.78 -46.18
CA ASP A 3 -44.01 -79.95 -46.06
C ASP A 3 -42.62 -79.77 -46.67
N LEU A 4 -41.63 -79.96 -45.78
CA LEU A 4 -40.29 -80.54 -45.94
C LEU A 4 -39.34 -80.00 -47.03
N ASN A 5 -38.15 -79.55 -46.60
CA ASN A 5 -37.03 -80.50 -46.46
C ASN A 5 -35.80 -79.89 -45.77
N LEU A 6 -35.41 -80.52 -44.66
CA LEU A 6 -34.05 -80.52 -44.14
C LEU A 6 -33.27 -81.63 -44.85
N SER A 7 -32.11 -81.31 -45.46
CA SER A 7 -30.98 -82.24 -45.46
C SER A 7 -29.68 -81.47 -45.68
N ASN A 8 -28.97 -81.12 -44.60
CA ASN A 8 -27.90 -81.86 -43.94
C ASN A 8 -26.52 -81.72 -44.60
N ARG A 9 -25.70 -80.89 -43.93
CA ARG A 9 -24.27 -81.10 -43.63
C ARG A 9 -23.34 -81.49 -44.78
N ARG A 10 -22.50 -80.53 -45.17
CA ARG A 10 -21.03 -80.66 -45.10
C ARG A 10 -20.36 -79.29 -45.24
N LEU A 11 -19.27 -79.14 -44.49
CA LEU A 11 -18.27 -78.07 -44.49
C LEU A 11 -18.53 -76.87 -43.57
N ALA A 12 -18.32 -77.17 -42.29
CA ALA A 12 -17.66 -76.29 -41.35
C ALA A 12 -16.31 -75.82 -41.92
N LEU A 13 -16.19 -74.50 -42.09
CA LEU A 13 -15.01 -73.62 -41.99
C LEU A 13 -15.37 -72.38 -42.83
N ARG A 14 -15.15 -71.18 -42.27
CA ARG A 14 -15.47 -69.85 -42.84
C ARG A 14 -16.80 -69.24 -42.40
N ALA A 15 -17.06 -69.24 -41.10
CA ALA A 15 -17.96 -68.28 -40.45
C ALA A 15 -17.24 -67.65 -39.24
N ALA A 16 -16.10 -66.99 -39.49
CA ALA A 16 -15.34 -66.24 -38.49
C ALA A 16 -14.81 -64.91 -39.04
N GLY A 17 -15.49 -64.32 -40.03
CA GLY A 17 -14.98 -63.16 -40.76
C GLY A 17 -15.94 -61.98 -40.93
N VAL A 18 -17.23 -62.09 -40.59
CA VAL A 18 -18.20 -61.03 -40.94
C VAL A 18 -19.06 -60.55 -39.75
N LEU A 19 -19.01 -61.21 -38.59
CA LEU A 19 -19.73 -60.73 -37.39
C LEU A 19 -18.88 -59.93 -36.40
N CYS A 20 -17.66 -59.53 -36.78
CA CYS A 20 -16.77 -58.67 -35.98
C CYS A 20 -16.58 -57.25 -36.55
N VAL A 21 -17.39 -56.82 -37.51
CA VAL A 21 -17.33 -55.43 -38.03
C VAL A 21 -18.55 -54.59 -37.61
N ALA A 22 -19.68 -55.20 -37.27
CA ALA A 22 -20.87 -54.46 -36.84
C ALA A 22 -20.95 -54.16 -35.33
N LEU A 23 -20.09 -54.76 -34.50
CA LEU A 23 -19.99 -54.43 -33.06
C LEU A 23 -18.78 -53.55 -32.71
N LEU A 24 -17.92 -53.22 -33.68
CA LEU A 24 -16.85 -52.24 -33.51
C LEU A 24 -17.24 -50.81 -33.93
N GLN A 25 -18.43 -50.60 -34.50
CA GLN A 25 -18.94 -49.25 -34.78
C GLN A 25 -19.82 -48.66 -33.67
N SER A 26 -20.06 -49.39 -32.58
CA SER A 26 -20.82 -48.86 -31.42
C SER A 26 -19.94 -48.43 -30.24
N CYS A 27 -18.61 -48.43 -30.38
CA CYS A 27 -17.69 -47.87 -29.37
C CYS A 27 -16.82 -46.72 -29.92
N ALA A 28 -17.07 -46.25 -31.15
CA ALA A 28 -16.36 -45.11 -31.73
C ALA A 28 -17.05 -43.75 -31.49
N SER A 29 -17.97 -43.66 -30.53
CA SER A 29 -18.57 -42.40 -30.07
C SER A 29 -18.50 -42.20 -28.55
N ALA A 30 -17.56 -42.87 -27.87
CA ALA A 30 -17.20 -42.58 -26.48
C ALA A 30 -15.89 -41.76 -26.39
N GLY A 31 -15.60 -40.96 -27.42
CA GLY A 31 -14.37 -40.18 -27.56
C GLY A 31 -14.52 -38.66 -27.46
N ASP A 32 -15.70 -38.11 -27.14
CA ASP A 32 -15.94 -36.66 -27.32
C ASP A 32 -16.24 -35.90 -26.01
N GLY A 33 -15.71 -36.38 -24.87
CA GLY A 33 -15.84 -35.68 -23.58
C GLY A 33 -14.63 -34.85 -23.17
N HIS A 34 -13.43 -35.19 -23.66
CA HIS A 34 -12.16 -34.65 -23.14
C HIS A 34 -11.57 -33.54 -24.01
N GLY A 35 -11.72 -33.62 -25.34
CA GLY A 35 -11.18 -32.60 -26.26
C GLY A 35 -11.87 -31.24 -26.18
N GLY A 36 -13.16 -31.19 -25.82
CA GLY A 36 -13.90 -29.93 -25.67
C GLY A 36 -13.43 -29.09 -24.47
N ILE A 37 -13.12 -29.74 -23.33
CA ILE A 37 -12.62 -29.07 -22.14
C ILE A 37 -11.20 -28.56 -22.35
N GLU A 38 -10.33 -29.38 -22.97
CA GLU A 38 -8.97 -28.99 -23.29
C GLU A 38 -8.92 -27.82 -24.29
N ALA A 39 -9.73 -27.86 -25.36
CA ALA A 39 -9.83 -26.76 -26.31
C ALA A 39 -10.38 -25.47 -25.67
N ALA A 40 -11.41 -25.59 -24.82
CA ALA A 40 -11.95 -24.47 -24.06
C ALA A 40 -10.88 -23.89 -23.12
N LYS A 41 -10.08 -24.73 -22.47
CA LYS A 41 -8.99 -24.29 -21.58
C LYS A 41 -7.85 -23.63 -22.34
N ALA A 42 -7.49 -24.15 -23.51
CA ALA A 42 -6.48 -23.55 -24.39
C ALA A 42 -6.92 -22.15 -24.86
N LYS A 43 -8.19 -21.99 -25.27
CA LYS A 43 -8.74 -20.68 -25.61
C LYS A 43 -8.74 -19.74 -24.41
N GLN A 44 -9.21 -20.19 -23.24
CA GLN A 44 -9.20 -19.38 -22.02
C GLN A 44 -7.78 -18.93 -21.64
N LEU A 45 -6.79 -19.81 -21.81
CA LEU A 45 -5.39 -19.49 -21.55
C LEU A 45 -4.86 -18.44 -22.53
N GLU A 46 -5.21 -18.54 -23.81
CA GLU A 46 -4.80 -17.55 -24.81
C GLU A 46 -5.44 -16.18 -24.55
N ASP A 47 -6.75 -16.14 -24.23
CA ASP A 47 -7.44 -14.91 -23.83
C ASP A 47 -6.79 -14.28 -22.59
N ALA A 48 -6.46 -15.09 -21.58
CA ALA A 48 -5.76 -14.63 -20.38
C ALA A 48 -4.35 -14.10 -20.69
N ARG A 49 -3.61 -14.73 -21.62
CA ARG A 49 -2.28 -14.25 -22.06
C ARG A 49 -2.37 -12.93 -22.80
N GLN A 50 -3.36 -12.78 -23.68
CA GLN A 50 -3.59 -11.52 -24.40
C GLN A 50 -3.93 -10.40 -23.41
N GLN A 51 -4.82 -10.67 -22.46
CA GLN A 51 -5.14 -9.71 -21.40
C GLN A 51 -3.92 -9.37 -20.53
N ALA A 52 -3.10 -10.36 -20.17
CA ALA A 52 -1.87 -10.16 -19.40
C ALA A 52 -0.76 -9.45 -20.18
N ARG A 53 -0.83 -9.36 -21.51
CA ARG A 53 0.11 -8.59 -22.35
C ARG A 53 -0.43 -7.22 -22.77
N ALA A 54 -1.72 -6.97 -22.56
CA ALA A 54 -2.33 -5.71 -22.99
C ALA A 54 -1.66 -4.54 -22.26
N PRO A 55 -1.06 -3.58 -23.01
CA PRO A 55 -0.47 -2.39 -22.41
C PRO A 55 -1.56 -1.56 -21.75
N PHE A 56 -1.21 -0.91 -20.64
CA PHE A 56 -2.09 0.04 -19.97
C PHE A 56 -1.55 1.45 -20.17
N GLN A 57 -2.45 2.39 -20.46
CA GLN A 57 -2.14 3.81 -20.57
C GLN A 57 -3.27 4.64 -19.97
N SER A 58 -2.90 5.69 -19.22
CA SER A 58 -3.78 6.76 -18.79
C SER A 58 -3.02 8.09 -18.87
N GLY A 59 -3.49 9.00 -19.74
CA GLY A 59 -2.76 10.22 -20.06
C GLY A 59 -1.34 9.94 -20.54
N ASN A 60 -0.37 10.61 -19.89
CA ASN A 60 1.06 10.49 -20.21
C ASN A 60 1.74 9.30 -19.49
N LEU A 61 1.02 8.54 -18.68
CA LEU A 61 1.52 7.36 -17.98
C LEU A 61 1.09 6.10 -18.71
N ALA A 62 2.08 5.36 -19.22
CA ALA A 62 1.89 4.05 -19.83
C ALA A 62 2.84 3.01 -19.22
N THR A 63 2.37 1.77 -19.17
CA THR A 63 3.21 0.59 -18.91
C THR A 63 4.23 0.46 -20.02
N ARG A 64 5.43 0.01 -19.66
CA ARG A 64 6.54 -0.15 -20.60
C ARG A 64 6.98 -1.60 -20.56
N GLU A 65 7.06 -2.25 -21.71
CA GLU A 65 7.68 -3.57 -21.82
C GLU A 65 9.10 -3.38 -22.35
N VAL A 66 10.11 -3.77 -21.57
CA VAL A 66 11.52 -3.64 -21.96
C VAL A 66 12.12 -4.97 -22.39
N ARG A 67 11.43 -6.08 -22.07
CA ARG A 67 11.78 -7.45 -22.48
C ARG A 67 10.52 -8.31 -22.51
N PRO A 68 10.51 -9.44 -23.25
CA PRO A 68 9.35 -10.31 -23.30
C PRO A 68 8.93 -10.85 -21.92
N ALA A 69 7.62 -10.88 -21.67
CA ALA A 69 7.05 -11.53 -20.49
C ALA A 69 7.41 -13.04 -20.44
N THR A 70 7.71 -13.53 -19.24
CA THR A 70 8.05 -14.94 -18.97
C THR A 70 6.99 -15.60 -18.08
N LEU A 71 7.24 -16.84 -17.64
CA LEU A 71 6.40 -17.46 -16.60
C LEU A 71 6.64 -16.89 -15.19
N ARG A 72 7.69 -16.08 -15.03
CA ARG A 72 8.14 -15.58 -13.72
C ARG A 72 7.95 -14.08 -13.54
N ASP A 73 7.85 -13.33 -14.64
CA ASP A 73 7.79 -11.87 -14.61
C ASP A 73 7.13 -11.31 -15.89
N SER A 74 6.64 -10.08 -15.81
CA SER A 74 5.95 -9.39 -16.93
C SER A 74 6.89 -8.73 -17.93
N GLY A 75 8.20 -8.71 -17.68
CA GLY A 75 9.16 -7.97 -18.50
C GLY A 75 9.02 -6.44 -18.46
N GLN A 76 8.17 -5.92 -17.57
CA GLN A 76 8.00 -4.49 -17.32
C GLN A 76 8.96 -3.99 -16.23
N PRO A 77 9.54 -2.78 -16.36
CA PRO A 77 10.54 -2.28 -15.42
C PRO A 77 9.94 -1.58 -14.21
N ASP A 78 8.63 -1.31 -14.20
CA ASP A 78 7.95 -0.58 -13.16
C ASP A 78 6.46 -0.96 -13.08
N ALA A 79 5.85 -0.64 -11.94
CA ALA A 79 4.41 -0.58 -11.79
C ALA A 79 3.97 0.88 -11.72
N ILE A 80 2.70 1.15 -12.04
CA ILE A 80 2.09 2.47 -11.92
C ILE A 80 1.08 2.43 -10.80
N SER A 81 1.08 3.45 -9.94
CA SER A 81 0.07 3.61 -8.89
C SER A 81 -0.70 4.91 -9.04
N TYR A 82 -2.00 4.84 -8.80
CA TYR A 82 -2.90 5.99 -8.76
C TYR A 82 -3.60 6.02 -7.41
N LEU A 83 -3.58 7.17 -6.74
CA LEU A 83 -4.18 7.36 -5.43
C LEU A 83 -5.19 8.51 -5.52
N ARG A 84 -6.34 8.34 -4.85
CA ARG A 84 -7.38 9.38 -4.76
C ARG A 84 -7.94 9.45 -3.35
N HIS A 85 -7.89 10.64 -2.74
CA HIS A 85 -8.41 10.95 -1.40
C HIS A 85 -7.90 10.00 -0.31
N VAL A 86 -6.59 9.71 -0.30
CA VAL A 86 -5.95 8.75 0.61
C VAL A 86 -5.08 9.51 1.62
N ASP A 87 -5.25 9.25 2.91
CA ASP A 87 -4.25 9.58 3.92
C ASP A 87 -3.15 8.49 3.86
N PHE A 88 -2.09 8.77 3.10
CA PHE A 88 -0.99 7.85 2.89
C PHE A 88 0.07 8.08 3.96
N ARG A 89 0.32 7.07 4.79
CA ARG A 89 1.31 7.10 5.85
C ARG A 89 2.39 6.05 5.60
N PHE A 90 3.64 6.40 5.87
CA PHE A 90 4.73 5.43 5.89
C PHE A 90 4.65 4.59 7.17
N ASP A 91 4.70 5.27 8.31
CA ASP A 91 4.46 4.73 9.64
C ASP A 91 4.02 5.83 10.61
N GLY A 92 3.30 5.46 11.68
CA GLY A 92 2.68 6.41 12.60
C GLY A 92 1.87 7.47 11.86
N ASP A 93 2.15 8.74 12.12
CA ASP A 93 1.54 9.91 11.46
C ASP A 93 2.42 10.53 10.35
N VAL A 94 3.55 9.89 10.03
CA VAL A 94 4.48 10.35 8.98
C VAL A 94 3.87 10.02 7.61
N GLY A 95 3.45 11.04 6.85
CA GLY A 95 2.74 10.82 5.61
C GLY A 95 2.26 12.09 4.90
N PHE A 96 1.31 11.87 3.99
CA PHE A 96 0.65 12.90 3.20
C PHE A 96 -0.82 12.58 2.99
N LEU A 97 -1.65 13.62 3.01
CA LEU A 97 -3.01 13.56 2.50
C LEU A 97 -2.95 13.74 0.98
N VAL A 98 -3.23 12.67 0.25
CA VAL A 98 -3.31 12.67 -1.21
C VAL A 98 -4.69 13.13 -1.64
N ASP A 99 -4.76 14.20 -2.42
CA ASP A 99 -6.00 14.54 -3.13
C ASP A 99 -6.14 13.64 -4.36
N GLN A 100 -5.19 13.77 -5.29
CA GLN A 100 -4.98 12.86 -6.41
C GLN A 100 -3.48 12.74 -6.69
N LEU A 101 -2.99 11.55 -6.99
CA LEU A 101 -1.59 11.31 -7.29
C LEU A 101 -1.44 10.15 -8.27
N ALA A 102 -0.61 10.35 -9.29
CA ALA A 102 -0.13 9.29 -10.16
C ALA A 102 1.39 9.19 -10.04
N LEU A 103 1.90 7.98 -9.85
CA LEU A 103 3.31 7.72 -9.63
C LEU A 103 3.76 6.42 -10.30
N ARG A 104 5.06 6.32 -10.59
CA ARG A 104 5.73 5.05 -10.91
C ARG A 104 6.34 4.46 -9.64
N MET A 105 6.30 3.14 -9.55
CA MET A 105 6.98 2.35 -8.54
C MET A 105 8.07 1.57 -9.25
N VAL A 106 9.32 1.95 -8.99
CA VAL A 106 10.47 1.44 -9.73
C VAL A 106 11.32 0.57 -8.80
N PRO A 107 11.41 -0.75 -9.05
CA PRO A 107 12.36 -1.62 -8.38
C PRO A 107 13.79 -1.10 -8.53
N ARG A 108 14.60 -1.19 -7.47
CA ARG A 108 16.01 -0.78 -7.53
C ARG A 108 16.86 -1.70 -8.38
N LEU A 109 16.51 -2.98 -8.43
CA LEU A 109 17.17 -3.98 -9.25
C LEU A 109 16.32 -4.28 -10.49
N PRO A 110 16.84 -4.11 -11.71
CA PRO A 110 16.10 -4.42 -12.92
C PRO A 110 15.64 -5.88 -12.96
N GLY A 111 14.35 -6.08 -13.22
CA GLY A 111 13.73 -7.41 -13.29
C GLY A 111 13.17 -7.94 -11.97
N ASP A 112 13.45 -7.27 -10.85
CA ASP A 112 12.78 -7.57 -9.58
C ASP A 112 11.35 -6.99 -9.57
N PRO A 113 10.42 -7.59 -8.80
CA PRO A 113 9.12 -7.00 -8.56
C PRO A 113 9.23 -5.80 -7.61
N VAL A 114 8.22 -4.94 -7.62
CA VAL A 114 7.97 -3.98 -6.54
C VAL A 114 7.54 -4.78 -5.30
N TRP A 115 8.41 -4.92 -4.32
CA TRP A 115 8.12 -5.71 -3.12
C TRP A 115 7.63 -4.84 -1.97
N LEU A 116 6.31 -4.84 -1.72
CA LEU A 116 5.69 -4.00 -0.70
C LEU A 116 6.15 -4.30 0.74
N ASP A 117 6.59 -5.53 1.04
CA ASP A 117 7.15 -5.85 2.36
C ASP A 117 8.60 -5.38 2.55
N ASP A 118 9.32 -5.10 1.46
CA ASP A 118 10.67 -4.55 1.50
C ASP A 118 10.66 -3.15 0.88
N VAL A 119 10.33 -2.17 1.71
CA VAL A 119 10.28 -0.75 1.32
C VAL A 119 11.65 -0.20 0.88
N SER A 120 12.75 -0.91 1.11
CA SER A 120 14.06 -0.51 0.59
C SER A 120 14.28 -0.94 -0.86
N SER A 121 13.50 -1.90 -1.37
CA SER A 121 13.70 -2.54 -2.68
C SER A 121 13.21 -1.72 -3.88
N TYR A 122 12.48 -0.61 -3.65
CA TYR A 122 11.93 0.21 -4.73
C TYR A 122 11.95 1.71 -4.39
N THR A 123 11.71 2.53 -5.41
CA THR A 123 11.58 3.98 -5.34
C THR A 123 10.20 4.38 -5.83
N LEU A 124 9.59 5.38 -5.17
CA LEU A 124 8.37 6.02 -5.66
C LEU A 124 8.75 7.26 -6.48
N GLN A 125 8.22 7.35 -7.68
CA GLN A 125 8.41 8.45 -8.62
C GLN A 125 7.07 9.12 -8.92
N PRO A 126 6.61 10.06 -8.06
CA PRO A 126 5.49 10.93 -8.36
C PRO A 126 5.63 11.63 -9.72
N VAL A 127 4.60 11.56 -10.55
CA VAL A 127 4.60 12.17 -11.89
C VAL A 127 3.67 13.38 -11.96
N SER A 128 2.45 13.24 -11.45
CA SER A 128 1.52 14.36 -11.34
C SER A 128 0.57 14.13 -10.17
N GLY A 129 0.23 15.20 -9.45
CA GLY A 129 -0.72 15.14 -8.35
C GLY A 129 -0.64 16.31 -7.41
N THR A 130 -1.56 16.32 -6.47
CA THR A 130 -1.59 17.27 -5.37
C THR A 130 -1.66 16.51 -4.05
N VAL A 131 -0.72 16.84 -3.16
CA VAL A 131 -0.66 16.28 -1.80
C VAL A 131 -0.63 17.40 -0.78
N ARG A 132 -1.05 17.10 0.45
CA ARG A 132 -1.01 18.02 1.58
C ARG A 132 -0.30 17.36 2.76
N VAL A 133 0.65 18.07 3.36
CA VAL A 133 1.26 17.68 4.64
C VAL A 133 0.58 18.51 5.74
N SER A 134 -0.08 17.85 6.69
CA SER A 134 -0.69 18.52 7.84
C SER A 134 0.38 18.95 8.86
N ALA A 135 0.00 19.81 9.81
CA ALA A 135 0.85 20.16 10.94
C ALA A 135 1.32 18.93 11.73
N ASP A 136 0.41 17.98 11.97
CA ASP A 136 0.70 16.75 12.70
C ASP A 136 1.67 15.84 11.93
N SER A 137 1.50 15.72 10.60
CA SER A 137 2.45 14.96 9.78
C SER A 137 3.83 15.61 9.73
N MET A 138 3.93 16.96 9.73
CA MET A 138 5.21 17.65 9.87
C MET A 138 5.84 17.38 11.24
N ALA A 139 5.05 17.48 12.31
CA ALA A 139 5.51 17.20 13.67
C ALA A 139 6.03 15.76 13.80
N ALA A 140 5.28 14.78 13.27
CA ALA A 140 5.70 13.39 13.24
C ALA A 140 7.02 13.23 12.48
N LEU A 141 7.10 13.74 11.23
CA LEU A 141 8.30 13.66 10.39
C LEU A 141 9.55 14.21 11.08
N PHE A 142 9.44 15.38 11.71
CA PHE A 142 10.58 16.03 12.38
C PHE A 142 10.99 15.30 13.66
N ASN A 143 10.03 14.84 14.46
CA ASN A 143 10.31 14.18 15.72
C ASN A 143 10.76 12.71 15.56
N THR A 144 10.40 12.02 14.46
CA THR A 144 10.65 10.57 14.31
C THR A 144 11.56 10.20 13.15
N VAL A 145 11.81 11.09 12.19
CA VAL A 145 12.65 10.80 11.02
C VAL A 145 13.83 11.76 10.95
N VAL A 146 13.57 13.07 10.84
CA VAL A 146 14.63 14.06 10.56
C VAL A 146 15.64 14.17 11.71
N PHE A 147 15.13 14.24 12.95
CA PHE A 147 15.96 14.36 14.15
C PHE A 147 16.02 13.09 14.98
N ALA A 148 15.52 11.96 14.45
CA ALA A 148 15.70 10.68 15.12
C ALA A 148 17.17 10.31 15.19
N ARG A 149 17.69 10.15 16.41
CA ARG A 149 19.05 9.67 16.67
C ARG A 149 19.00 8.26 17.23
N GLY A 150 20.08 7.51 16.98
CA GLY A 150 20.31 6.21 17.62
C GLY A 150 20.47 6.33 19.13
N PRO A 151 20.46 5.20 19.85
CA PRO A 151 20.55 5.18 21.31
C PRO A 151 21.76 5.95 21.84
N GLY A 152 21.55 6.79 22.87
CA GLY A 152 22.62 7.47 23.60
C GLY A 152 22.97 8.90 23.15
N ASN A 153 22.30 9.45 22.14
CA ASN A 153 22.53 10.84 21.68
C ASN A 153 21.22 11.65 21.65
N ASP A 154 21.12 12.68 22.50
CA ASP A 154 20.02 13.64 22.44
C ASP A 154 20.07 14.43 21.11
N PRO A 155 18.94 14.67 20.43
CA PRO A 155 18.90 15.49 19.22
C PRO A 155 19.16 16.97 19.56
N PRO A 156 19.65 17.80 18.61
CA PRO A 156 19.90 19.23 18.87
C PRO A 156 18.59 20.00 19.10
N LEU A 157 17.49 19.48 18.52
CA LEU A 157 16.14 19.97 18.63
C LEU A 157 15.18 18.81 18.90
N ARG A 158 14.11 19.07 19.66
CA ARG A 158 13.03 18.09 19.92
C ARG A 158 11.69 18.78 20.12
N ARG A 159 10.63 17.96 20.24
CA ARG A 159 9.26 18.42 20.53
C ARG A 159 8.77 19.44 19.51
N PHE A 160 9.02 19.15 18.24
CA PHE A 160 8.52 19.96 17.14
C PHE A 160 7.00 19.95 17.14
N SER A 161 6.42 21.14 17.00
CA SER A 161 5.02 21.35 16.67
C SER A 161 4.92 22.47 15.65
N PHE A 162 3.89 22.41 14.82
CA PHE A 162 3.71 23.33 13.71
C PHE A 162 2.29 23.87 13.72
N THR A 163 2.15 25.11 13.27
CA THR A 163 0.87 25.71 12.90
C THR A 163 1.06 26.46 11.60
N LEU A 164 0.08 26.38 10.71
CA LEU A 164 0.15 27.00 9.40
C LEU A 164 -1.01 28.00 9.28
N ASP A 165 -0.71 29.19 8.81
CA ASP A 165 -1.72 30.21 8.54
C ASP A 165 -1.29 31.04 7.33
N ASP A 166 -2.17 31.10 6.35
CA ASP A 166 -2.07 31.74 5.03
C ASP A 166 -0.68 32.32 4.68
N GLY A 167 0.16 31.50 4.05
CA GLY A 167 1.52 31.89 3.64
C GLY A 167 2.61 31.79 4.71
N THR A 168 2.27 31.56 5.98
CA THR A 168 3.22 31.50 7.09
C THR A 168 3.20 30.16 7.84
N LEU A 169 4.40 29.71 8.21
CA LEU A 169 4.64 28.60 9.13
C LEU A 169 5.07 29.18 10.48
N ASP A 170 4.45 28.72 11.56
CA ASP A 170 4.92 28.86 12.93
C ASP A 170 5.40 27.49 13.41
N MET A 171 6.68 27.41 13.75
CA MET A 171 7.36 26.22 14.26
C MET A 171 7.78 26.48 15.71
N ARG A 172 7.36 25.59 16.61
CA ARG A 172 7.86 25.55 17.99
C ARG A 172 8.68 24.29 18.21
N ALA A 173 9.80 24.43 18.93
CA ALA A 173 10.64 23.32 19.34
C ALA A 173 11.37 23.63 20.66
N GLU A 174 12.06 22.64 21.21
CA GLU A 174 13.06 22.83 22.28
C GLU A 174 14.46 22.64 21.71
N MET A 175 15.35 23.60 21.98
CA MET A 175 16.77 23.51 21.66
C MET A 175 17.62 23.27 22.91
N ARG A 176 18.73 22.55 22.75
CA ARG A 176 19.70 22.35 23.84
C ARG A 176 20.65 23.55 23.91
N ARG A 177 20.67 24.27 25.03
CA ARG A 177 21.57 25.41 25.27
C ARG A 177 22.20 25.32 26.66
N ARG A 178 23.54 25.30 26.73
CA ARG A 178 24.31 25.25 27.99
C ARG A 178 23.79 24.21 29.00
N GLY A 179 23.43 23.01 28.54
CA GLY A 179 22.93 21.93 29.40
C GLY A 179 21.45 22.05 29.84
N ALA A 180 20.70 23.03 29.33
CA ALA A 180 19.26 23.16 29.54
C ALA A 180 18.49 23.03 28.22
N TRP A 181 17.22 22.63 28.33
CA TRP A 181 16.27 22.68 27.20
C TRP A 181 15.56 24.03 27.21
N VAL A 182 15.61 24.72 26.08
CA VAL A 182 15.09 26.07 25.95
C VAL A 182 14.08 26.09 24.81
N PRO A 183 12.84 26.57 25.02
CA PRO A 183 11.87 26.70 23.95
C PRO A 183 12.29 27.79 22.96
N ILE A 184 12.12 27.47 21.68
CA ILE A 184 12.34 28.37 20.55
C ILE A 184 11.10 28.33 19.65
N GLU A 185 10.70 29.51 19.18
CA GLU A 185 9.60 29.69 18.24
C GLU A 185 10.13 30.44 17.02
N LEU A 186 9.90 29.89 15.84
CA LEU A 186 10.26 30.48 14.56
C LEU A 186 8.99 30.70 13.75
N ARG A 187 8.81 31.90 13.19
CA ARG A 187 7.70 32.16 12.26
C ARG A 187 8.21 32.85 11.00
N GLY A 188 7.61 32.49 9.86
CA GLY A 188 7.94 33.08 8.56
C GLY A 188 7.37 32.28 7.38
N PRO A 189 7.63 32.72 6.14
CA PRO A 189 7.15 32.01 4.94
C PRO A 189 7.96 30.75 4.61
N LEU A 190 7.28 29.81 3.95
CA LEU A 190 7.89 28.71 3.20
C LEU A 190 7.96 29.08 1.72
N VAL A 191 9.12 28.86 1.10
CA VAL A 191 9.32 29.11 -0.33
C VAL A 191 9.89 27.86 -1.01
N LEU A 192 9.43 27.59 -2.23
CA LEU A 192 10.04 26.59 -3.09
C LEU A 192 11.23 27.25 -3.80
N ARG A 193 12.45 26.85 -3.44
CA ARG A 193 13.67 27.40 -4.06
C ARG A 193 13.91 26.77 -5.43
N ASP A 194 13.71 25.46 -5.51
CA ASP A 194 13.84 24.64 -6.70
C ASP A 194 12.93 23.40 -6.55
N PRO A 195 12.76 22.56 -7.58
CA PRO A 195 11.81 21.45 -7.54
C PRO A 195 12.03 20.40 -6.43
N GLN A 196 13.16 20.41 -5.72
CA GLN A 196 13.44 19.45 -4.65
C GLN A 196 13.76 20.12 -3.31
N THR A 197 13.79 21.46 -3.26
CA THR A 197 14.20 22.22 -2.09
C THR A 197 13.13 23.21 -1.64
N ILE A 198 12.66 23.04 -0.41
CA ILE A 198 11.83 24.02 0.28
C ILE A 198 12.70 24.75 1.31
N VAL A 199 12.51 26.06 1.41
CA VAL A 199 13.24 26.91 2.35
C VAL A 199 12.24 27.57 3.28
N PHE A 200 12.47 27.43 4.57
CA PHE A 200 11.80 28.21 5.60
C PHE A 200 12.64 29.45 5.92
N ARG A 201 12.03 30.62 5.77
CA ARG A 201 12.66 31.93 6.00
C ARG A 201 12.06 32.58 7.24
N PRO A 202 12.48 32.19 8.45
CA PRO A 202 11.95 32.81 9.66
C PRO A 202 12.28 34.31 9.66
N ASN A 203 11.26 35.13 9.88
CA ASN A 203 11.37 36.57 10.08
C ASN A 203 11.01 36.99 11.51
N VAL A 204 10.51 36.05 12.32
CA VAL A 204 10.31 36.19 13.75
C VAL A 204 11.01 35.03 14.45
N VAL A 205 11.82 35.37 15.46
CA VAL A 205 12.55 34.41 16.30
C VAL A 205 12.27 34.75 17.75
N LYS A 206 11.70 33.81 18.51
CA LYS A 206 11.53 33.94 19.96
C LYS A 206 12.28 32.86 20.71
N VAL A 207 12.89 33.23 21.82
CA VAL A 207 13.58 32.32 22.74
C VAL A 207 13.03 32.55 24.14
N GLN A 208 12.51 31.50 24.79
CA GLN A 208 11.79 31.64 26.07
C GLN A 208 10.64 32.66 26.02
N GLY A 209 9.93 32.70 24.88
CA GLY A 209 8.81 33.63 24.65
C GLY A 209 9.22 35.08 24.41
N GLN A 210 10.50 35.43 24.53
CA GLN A 210 11.03 36.78 24.28
C GLN A 210 11.46 36.92 22.83
N ASP A 211 11.17 38.05 22.20
CA ASP A 211 11.66 38.38 20.86
C ASP A 211 13.19 38.49 20.88
N ALA A 212 13.85 37.62 20.11
CA ALA A 212 15.30 37.59 20.00
C ALA A 212 15.81 38.37 18.76
N GLY A 213 14.94 38.75 17.83
CA GLY A 213 15.33 39.33 16.54
C GLY A 213 16.11 40.63 16.68
N ALA A 214 15.67 41.53 17.56
CA ALA A 214 16.36 42.80 17.80
C ALA A 214 17.78 42.60 18.38
N LEU A 215 17.93 41.66 19.32
CA LEU A 215 19.23 41.33 19.92
C LEU A 215 20.15 40.64 18.93
N MET A 216 19.62 39.73 18.10
CA MET A 216 20.37 39.08 17.03
C MET A 216 20.89 40.08 16.02
N GLY A 217 20.04 41.02 15.58
CA GLY A 217 20.44 42.09 14.65
C GLY A 217 21.52 43.01 15.22
N ALA A 218 21.39 43.43 16.47
CA ALA A 218 22.38 44.31 17.12
C ALA A 218 23.74 43.64 17.34
N ALA A 219 23.76 42.32 17.56
CA ALA A 219 24.97 41.54 17.80
C ALA A 219 25.52 40.85 16.53
N HIS A 220 24.88 41.05 15.37
CA HIS A 220 25.19 40.35 14.11
C HIS A 220 25.22 38.81 14.26
N ILE A 221 24.30 38.26 15.06
CA ILE A 221 24.17 36.82 15.29
C ILE A 221 23.15 36.25 14.29
N GLU A 222 23.53 35.20 13.58
CA GLU A 222 22.64 34.51 12.64
C GLU A 222 21.87 33.36 13.32
N LEU A 223 20.79 32.88 12.71
CA LEU A 223 20.06 31.73 13.25
C LEU A 223 20.96 30.48 13.32
N ALA A 224 21.87 30.32 12.36
CA ALA A 224 22.90 29.27 12.33
C ALA A 224 23.74 29.20 13.61
N ASP A 225 24.02 30.34 14.22
CA ASP A 225 24.80 30.42 15.46
C ASP A 225 23.98 29.99 16.69
N LEU A 226 22.65 30.06 16.61
CA LEU A 226 21.73 29.70 17.68
C LEU A 226 21.32 28.22 17.62
N LEU A 227 21.19 27.68 16.41
CA LEU A 227 20.60 26.37 16.15
C LEU A 227 21.54 25.50 15.33
N PRO A 228 22.31 24.57 15.93
CA PRO A 228 23.12 23.64 15.15
C PRO A 228 22.22 22.58 14.49
N VAL A 229 21.59 22.94 13.37
CA VAL A 229 20.79 22.03 12.53
C VAL A 229 21.60 21.67 11.30
N SER A 230 22.17 20.48 11.33
CA SER A 230 22.82 19.89 10.17
C SER A 230 22.50 18.41 10.10
N THR A 231 21.65 18.06 9.16
CA THR A 231 21.30 16.69 8.77
C THR A 231 21.39 16.59 7.25
N PRO A 232 21.49 15.38 6.68
CA PRO A 232 21.47 15.22 5.21
C PRO A 232 20.20 15.76 4.53
N ALA A 233 19.09 15.91 5.26
CA ALA A 233 17.80 16.34 4.75
C ALA A 233 17.46 17.81 5.09
N VAL A 234 18.01 18.35 6.18
CA VAL A 234 17.76 19.70 6.68
C VAL A 234 19.07 20.36 7.06
N GLN A 235 19.33 21.53 6.48
CA GLN A 235 20.50 22.36 6.76
C GLN A 235 20.04 23.76 7.14
N LEU A 236 20.80 24.41 8.02
CA LEU A 236 20.63 25.81 8.32
C LEU A 236 21.75 26.61 7.65
N THR A 237 21.38 27.55 6.79
CA THR A 237 22.31 28.38 6.01
C THR A 237 22.02 29.85 6.33
N GLY A 238 22.90 30.45 7.15
CA GLY A 238 22.68 31.77 7.72
C GLY A 238 21.39 31.85 8.54
N SER A 239 20.37 32.50 7.99
CA SER A 239 19.04 32.60 8.61
C SER A 239 17.95 31.76 7.93
N GLU A 240 18.32 30.91 6.97
CA GLU A 240 17.37 30.08 6.20
C GLU A 240 17.48 28.60 6.60
N ILE A 241 16.34 27.95 6.87
CA ILE A 241 16.28 26.49 7.05
C ILE A 241 15.95 25.86 5.70
N VAL A 242 16.93 25.17 5.12
CA VAL A 242 16.90 24.55 3.79
C VAL A 242 16.56 23.07 3.93
N MET A 243 15.48 22.62 3.30
CA MET A 243 14.98 21.25 3.38
C MET A 243 14.99 20.58 2.01
N GLN A 244 15.68 19.44 1.93
CA GLN A 244 15.73 18.57 0.76
C GLN A 244 14.54 17.60 0.81
N VAL A 245 13.43 17.97 0.16
CA VAL A 245 12.13 17.30 0.30
C VAL A 245 12.22 15.78 0.10
N PRO A 246 12.88 15.24 -0.94
CA PRO A 246 12.95 13.80 -1.16
C PRO A 246 13.70 13.02 -0.07
N LYS A 247 14.55 13.70 0.72
CA LYS A 247 15.36 13.10 1.78
C LYS A 247 14.70 13.21 3.16
N LEU A 248 13.59 13.94 3.29
CA LEU A 248 12.90 14.08 4.58
C LEU A 248 12.17 12.80 4.98
N PHE A 249 11.63 12.08 4.00
CA PHE A 249 10.73 10.95 4.23
C PHE A 249 11.50 9.64 4.42
N PRO A 250 10.94 8.71 5.22
CA PRO A 250 11.53 7.39 5.37
C PRO A 250 11.38 6.59 4.06
N PRO A 251 12.05 5.43 3.94
CA PRO A 251 11.85 4.54 2.79
C PRO A 251 10.37 4.21 2.49
N PRO A 252 10.01 3.87 1.25
CA PRO A 252 10.83 3.84 0.04
C PRO A 252 11.36 5.21 -0.34
N ALA A 253 12.48 5.25 -1.05
CA ALA A 253 13.02 6.52 -1.52
C ALA A 253 12.00 7.21 -2.42
N LEU A 254 11.90 8.53 -2.27
CA LEU A 254 11.09 9.36 -3.14
C LEU A 254 12.00 10.01 -4.18
N ASP A 255 11.63 9.91 -5.45
CA ASP A 255 12.20 10.71 -6.52
C ASP A 255 11.09 11.65 -7.02
N LEU A 256 10.99 12.75 -6.29
CA LEU A 256 9.92 13.73 -6.34
C LEU A 256 10.45 15.06 -6.90
N LYS A 257 9.65 15.72 -7.73
CA LYS A 257 9.82 17.12 -8.14
C LYS A 257 8.54 17.89 -7.89
N VAL A 258 8.61 18.86 -7.00
CA VAL A 258 7.51 19.78 -6.66
C VAL A 258 7.52 20.93 -7.66
N SER A 259 6.36 21.25 -8.24
CA SER A 259 6.19 22.38 -9.17
C SER A 259 5.68 23.64 -8.48
N ALA A 260 4.91 23.47 -7.40
CA ALA A 260 4.41 24.58 -6.60
C ALA A 260 4.14 24.14 -5.16
N ILE A 261 4.20 25.11 -4.24
CA ILE A 261 3.75 24.93 -2.86
C ILE A 261 2.75 26.02 -2.49
N ARG A 262 1.83 25.71 -1.57
CA ARG A 262 0.93 26.68 -0.94
C ARG A 262 0.78 26.35 0.53
N VAL A 263 1.03 27.33 1.38
CA VAL A 263 0.79 27.22 2.82
C VAL A 263 -0.66 27.61 3.09
N THR A 264 -1.43 26.67 3.63
CA THR A 264 -2.84 26.86 3.99
C THR A 264 -3.03 26.49 5.46
N ARG A 265 -4.18 26.88 6.05
CA ARG A 265 -4.51 26.51 7.43
C ARG A 265 -4.53 25.01 7.67
N ASP A 266 -4.94 24.24 6.66
CA ASP A 266 -5.03 22.78 6.74
C ASP A 266 -3.69 22.07 6.48
N GLY A 267 -2.64 22.81 6.10
CA GLY A 267 -1.31 22.26 5.85
C GLY A 267 -0.57 22.86 4.65
N LEU A 268 0.60 22.29 4.38
CA LEU A 268 1.42 22.58 3.21
C LEU A 268 0.92 21.76 2.03
N VAL A 269 0.30 22.42 1.06
CA VAL A 269 -0.07 21.81 -0.22
C VAL A 269 1.15 21.82 -1.13
N MET A 270 1.49 20.66 -1.70
CA MET A 270 2.53 20.49 -2.70
C MET A 270 1.91 19.95 -3.99
N GLN A 271 2.20 20.64 -5.09
CA GLN A 271 1.83 20.22 -6.44
C GLN A 271 3.02 19.51 -7.07
N ILE A 272 2.76 18.36 -7.69
CA ILE A 272 3.71 17.57 -8.48
C ILE A 272 3.29 17.64 -9.94
N GLY A 273 4.23 17.88 -10.84
CA GLY A 273 3.95 18.00 -12.27
C GLY A 273 2.90 19.08 -12.55
N ASP A 274 1.90 18.75 -13.37
CA ASP A 274 0.75 19.63 -13.64
C ASP A 274 -0.32 19.62 -12.53
N GLY A 275 -0.20 18.75 -11.52
CA GLY A 275 -1.12 18.66 -10.39
C GLY A 275 -2.46 17.99 -10.68
N ASN A 276 -2.70 17.58 -11.93
CA ASN A 276 -3.99 17.06 -12.39
C ASN A 276 -3.82 15.75 -13.18
N PRO A 277 -3.47 14.64 -12.50
CA PRO A 277 -3.23 13.38 -13.17
C PRO A 277 -4.51 12.84 -13.80
N GLN A 278 -4.40 12.27 -15.01
CA GLN A 278 -5.52 11.56 -15.62
C GLN A 278 -5.74 10.22 -14.90
N MET A 279 -6.79 10.17 -14.08
CA MET A 279 -7.13 9.00 -13.28
C MET A 279 -7.82 7.93 -14.16
N PRO A 280 -7.35 6.68 -14.17
CA PRO A 280 -7.99 5.62 -14.93
C PRO A 280 -9.31 5.17 -14.28
N PRO A 281 -10.23 4.57 -15.05
CA PRO A 281 -11.43 3.97 -14.47
C PRO A 281 -11.07 2.78 -13.58
N LEU A 282 -11.86 2.59 -12.53
CA LEU A 282 -11.85 1.37 -11.72
C LEU A 282 -12.57 0.25 -12.47
N ALA A 283 -12.19 -1.01 -12.21
CA ALA A 283 -12.87 -2.16 -12.81
C ALA A 283 -14.36 -2.20 -12.37
N ASN A 284 -14.64 -1.78 -11.15
CA ASN A 284 -16.00 -1.58 -10.65
C ASN A 284 -16.32 -0.08 -10.59
N ALA A 285 -17.17 0.38 -11.52
CA ALA A 285 -17.59 1.78 -11.60
C ALA A 285 -18.28 2.29 -10.32
N ALA A 286 -18.95 1.42 -9.55
CA ALA A 286 -19.59 1.81 -8.29
C ALA A 286 -18.58 2.25 -7.22
N ASP A 287 -17.30 1.87 -7.35
CA ASP A 287 -16.25 2.29 -6.43
C ASP A 287 -15.58 3.61 -6.82
N ALA A 288 -15.88 4.16 -8.00
CA ALA A 288 -15.19 5.35 -8.51
C ALA A 288 -15.32 6.59 -7.61
N GLN A 289 -16.36 6.64 -6.77
CA GLN A 289 -16.58 7.73 -5.80
C GLN A 289 -15.92 7.49 -4.44
N ARG A 290 -15.34 6.32 -4.21
CA ARG A 290 -14.63 6.00 -2.97
C ARG A 290 -13.18 6.49 -3.05
N PRO A 291 -12.54 6.78 -1.91
CA PRO A 291 -11.08 6.78 -1.84
C PRO A 291 -10.49 5.45 -2.30
N TYR A 292 -9.39 5.50 -3.06
CA TYR A 292 -8.78 4.30 -3.63
C TYR A 292 -7.28 4.43 -3.88
N ILE A 293 -6.64 3.27 -4.01
CA ILE A 293 -5.29 3.07 -4.56
C ILE A 293 -5.42 2.05 -5.69
N LEU A 294 -4.93 2.37 -6.87
CA LEU A 294 -4.87 1.46 -8.01
C LEU A 294 -3.43 1.11 -8.30
N PHE A 295 -3.18 -0.14 -8.66
CA PHE A 295 -1.94 -0.58 -9.27
C PHE A 295 -2.20 -1.10 -10.68
N ARG A 296 -1.35 -0.70 -11.63
CA ARG A 296 -1.40 -1.06 -13.03
C ARG A 296 0.00 -1.36 -13.54
N GLY A 297 0.19 -2.47 -14.23
CA GLY A 297 1.50 -2.82 -14.76
C GLY A 297 2.45 -3.39 -13.72
N GLY A 298 3.62 -3.79 -14.20
CA GLY A 298 4.72 -4.31 -13.40
C GLY A 298 4.38 -5.57 -12.63
N ASP A 299 5.36 -6.09 -11.93
CA ASP A 299 5.17 -7.19 -11.00
C ASP A 299 5.16 -6.63 -9.58
N ILE A 300 4.12 -6.92 -8.82
CA ILE A 300 3.99 -6.43 -7.44
C ILE A 300 3.99 -7.62 -6.51
N ARG A 301 4.95 -7.68 -5.61
CA ARG A 301 5.04 -8.70 -4.57
C ARG A 301 4.50 -8.16 -3.26
N PHE A 302 3.59 -8.90 -2.66
CA PHE A 302 3.05 -8.64 -1.33
C PHE A 302 2.82 -9.95 -0.60
N LEU A 303 3.09 -9.99 0.71
CA LEU A 303 3.03 -11.22 1.50
C LEU A 303 3.90 -12.34 0.86
N ARG A 304 3.24 -13.37 0.33
CA ARG A 304 3.85 -14.50 -0.39
C ARG A 304 3.26 -14.65 -1.80
N SER A 305 2.69 -13.58 -2.34
CA SER A 305 1.99 -13.54 -3.62
C SER A 305 2.63 -12.48 -4.53
N MET A 306 2.63 -12.75 -5.83
CA MET A 306 3.17 -11.84 -6.83
C MET A 306 2.33 -11.88 -8.10
N PRO A 307 1.26 -11.06 -8.19
CA PRO A 307 0.64 -10.79 -9.49
C PRO A 307 1.65 -10.15 -10.45
N MET A 308 1.69 -10.70 -11.65
CA MET A 308 2.44 -10.16 -12.78
C MET A 308 1.54 -9.25 -13.62
N ASN A 309 2.11 -8.20 -14.23
CA ASN A 309 1.37 -7.14 -14.90
C ASN A 309 0.15 -6.70 -14.08
N ALA A 310 0.41 -6.28 -12.83
CA ALA A 310 -0.58 -6.21 -11.79
C ALA A 310 -1.76 -5.30 -12.16
N ARG A 311 -2.98 -5.78 -11.88
CA ARG A 311 -4.23 -5.00 -11.94
C ARG A 311 -4.93 -5.12 -10.60
N ILE A 312 -4.63 -4.18 -9.71
CA ILE A 312 -5.13 -4.22 -8.33
C ILE A 312 -5.91 -2.94 -8.05
N ASP A 313 -7.14 -3.09 -7.57
CA ASP A 313 -8.00 -1.99 -7.13
C ASP A 313 -8.19 -2.12 -5.61
N ILE A 314 -7.56 -1.23 -4.85
CA ILE A 314 -7.74 -1.14 -3.39
C ILE A 314 -8.70 0.01 -3.11
N VAL A 315 -9.84 -0.31 -2.50
CA VAL A 315 -10.89 0.64 -2.18
C VAL A 315 -11.20 0.58 -0.69
N VAL A 316 -11.53 1.72 -0.09
CA VAL A 316 -11.91 1.73 1.33
C VAL A 316 -13.16 0.88 1.55
N ALA A 317 -13.12 0.06 2.60
CA ALA A 317 -14.20 -0.86 2.94
C ALA A 317 -15.46 -0.09 3.38
N ASP A 318 -15.28 0.91 4.25
CA ASP A 318 -16.35 1.83 4.70
C ASP A 318 -16.17 3.21 4.04
N PRO A 319 -16.98 3.56 3.02
CA PRO A 319 -16.87 4.83 2.33
C PRO A 319 -17.30 6.03 3.18
N ALA A 320 -17.91 5.83 4.35
CA ALA A 320 -18.25 6.91 5.28
C ALA A 320 -17.06 7.39 6.12
N LYS A 321 -15.89 6.73 5.99
CA LYS A 321 -14.68 7.04 6.76
C LYS A 321 -13.53 7.48 5.84
N PRO A 322 -12.61 8.34 6.33
CA PRO A 322 -11.37 8.63 5.62
C PRO A 322 -10.57 7.35 5.37
N PHE A 323 -9.91 7.26 4.21
CA PHE A 323 -9.06 6.11 3.90
C PHE A 323 -7.63 6.35 4.33
N VAL A 324 -7.28 5.82 5.50
CA VAL A 324 -5.91 5.82 6.02
C VAL A 324 -5.20 4.55 5.59
N PHE A 325 -4.20 4.69 4.73
CA PHE A 325 -3.32 3.62 4.28
C PHE A 325 -1.95 3.77 4.94
N ASN A 326 -1.50 2.76 5.69
CA ASN A 326 -0.18 2.73 6.29
C ASN A 326 0.69 1.71 5.54
N LEU A 327 1.74 2.17 4.87
CA LEU A 327 2.61 1.34 4.05
C LEU A 327 3.34 0.29 4.88
N TYR A 328 3.94 0.64 6.01
CA TYR A 328 4.72 -0.32 6.81
C TYR A 328 3.84 -1.33 7.54
N ARG A 329 2.56 -0.97 7.71
CA ARG A 329 1.54 -1.80 8.39
C ARG A 329 0.45 -2.28 7.44
N TYR A 330 0.68 -2.22 6.13
CA TYR A 330 -0.35 -2.55 5.14
C TYR A 330 -0.86 -3.98 5.29
N ARG A 331 -0.03 -4.90 5.77
CA ARG A 331 -0.39 -6.30 6.03
C ARG A 331 -1.53 -6.42 7.04
N ASP A 332 -1.53 -5.60 8.09
CA ASP A 332 -2.59 -5.61 9.10
C ASP A 332 -3.93 -5.22 8.47
N GLN A 333 -3.91 -4.22 7.57
CA GLN A 333 -5.09 -3.79 6.82
C GLN A 333 -5.53 -4.82 5.80
N LEU A 334 -4.60 -5.42 5.09
CA LEU A 334 -4.88 -6.41 4.07
C LEU A 334 -5.51 -7.68 4.67
N VAL A 335 -4.99 -8.15 5.81
CA VAL A 335 -5.52 -9.33 6.53
C VAL A 335 -6.89 -9.07 7.14
N ALA A 336 -7.17 -7.84 7.58
CA ALA A 336 -8.47 -7.46 8.11
C ALA A 336 -9.51 -7.14 7.01
N GLY A 337 -9.07 -7.02 5.75
CA GLY A 337 -9.92 -6.75 4.59
C GLY A 337 -10.38 -8.00 3.86
N SER A 338 -10.86 -7.81 2.63
CA SER A 338 -11.21 -8.91 1.73
C SER A 338 -10.55 -8.73 0.37
N LEU A 339 -10.00 -9.81 -0.18
CA LEU A 339 -9.45 -9.86 -1.54
C LEU A 339 -10.37 -10.70 -2.42
N ARG A 340 -10.71 -10.20 -3.60
CA ARG A 340 -11.47 -10.94 -4.62
C ARG A 340 -10.70 -10.93 -5.93
N PHE A 341 -10.50 -12.12 -6.48
CA PHE A 341 -9.93 -12.29 -7.82
C PHE A 341 -11.05 -12.34 -8.84
N SER A 342 -10.84 -11.65 -9.95
CA SER A 342 -11.65 -11.77 -11.16
C SER A 342 -11.05 -12.84 -12.07
N THR A 343 -11.85 -13.32 -13.04
CA THR A 343 -11.41 -14.34 -14.00
C THR A 343 -10.29 -13.86 -14.93
N ASP A 344 -10.14 -12.55 -15.10
CA ASP A 344 -9.05 -11.91 -15.86
C ASP A 344 -7.76 -11.72 -15.03
N GLY A 345 -7.74 -12.21 -13.79
CA GLY A 345 -6.60 -12.07 -12.88
C GLY A 345 -6.54 -10.74 -12.13
N SER A 346 -7.47 -9.80 -12.36
CA SER A 346 -7.54 -8.57 -11.57
C SER A 346 -7.91 -8.86 -10.11
N ILE A 347 -7.38 -8.04 -9.20
CA ILE A 347 -7.57 -8.18 -7.76
C ILE A 347 -8.31 -6.95 -7.25
N ARG A 348 -9.48 -7.15 -6.64
CA ARG A 348 -10.18 -6.10 -5.88
C ARG A 348 -9.96 -6.33 -4.39
N VAL A 349 -9.51 -5.30 -3.70
CA VAL A 349 -9.28 -5.29 -2.25
C VAL A 349 -10.25 -4.30 -1.60
N LEU A 350 -11.11 -4.79 -0.71
CA LEU A 350 -11.83 -3.92 0.22
C LEU A 350 -10.99 -3.82 1.48
N MET A 351 -10.39 -2.65 1.70
CA MET A 351 -9.40 -2.43 2.75
C MET A 351 -9.99 -1.54 3.87
N PRO A 352 -9.96 -1.98 5.14
CA PRO A 352 -10.27 -1.09 6.25
C PRO A 352 -9.18 -0.02 6.42
N SER A 353 -9.59 1.18 6.81
CA SER A 353 -8.65 2.23 7.21
C SER A 353 -7.83 1.82 8.42
N PHE A 354 -6.54 2.19 8.46
CA PHE A 354 -5.60 1.77 9.50
C PHE A 354 -6.08 2.11 10.92
N ASP A 355 -6.58 3.32 11.14
CA ASP A 355 -7.00 3.80 12.46
C ASP A 355 -8.17 2.99 13.05
N MET A 356 -8.99 2.37 12.20
CA MET A 356 -10.07 1.47 12.63
C MET A 356 -9.53 0.19 13.26
N LEU A 357 -8.35 -0.29 12.83
CA LEU A 357 -7.71 -1.47 13.39
C LEU A 357 -7.11 -1.18 14.77
N ALA A 358 -6.56 0.02 14.96
CA ALA A 358 -6.06 0.47 16.25
C ALA A 358 -7.22 0.62 17.25
N ALA A 359 -8.31 1.28 16.83
CA ALA A 359 -9.51 1.42 17.64
C ALA A 359 -10.12 0.06 18.00
N ALA A 360 -10.20 -0.89 17.06
CA ALA A 360 -10.73 -2.23 17.33
C ALA A 360 -9.84 -3.05 18.29
N LYS A 361 -8.51 -2.83 18.27
CA LYS A 361 -7.59 -3.45 19.24
C LYS A 361 -7.78 -2.86 20.65
N LEU A 362 -7.97 -1.55 20.76
CA LEU A 362 -8.24 -0.86 22.03
C LEU A 362 -9.64 -1.17 22.59
N ALA A 363 -10.63 -1.35 21.72
CA ALA A 363 -12.02 -1.69 22.08
C ALA A 363 -12.23 -3.16 22.45
N LYS A 364 -11.18 -4.00 22.45
CA LYS A 364 -11.21 -5.34 23.06
C LYS A 364 -10.73 -5.25 24.52
N PRO A 365 -11.60 -5.03 25.52
CA PRO A 365 -11.25 -5.30 26.89
C PRO A 365 -11.11 -6.80 27.11
N ALA A 366 -10.18 -7.16 28.00
CA ALA A 366 -9.86 -8.51 28.46
C ALA A 366 -11.11 -9.30 28.87
N THR A 367 -11.75 -9.99 27.92
CA THR A 367 -12.75 -11.02 28.23
C THR A 367 -12.02 -12.33 28.53
N LYS A 368 -11.20 -12.31 29.57
CA LYS A 368 -10.63 -13.50 30.24
C LYS A 368 -10.47 -13.20 31.73
N LEU A 369 -11.57 -12.90 32.42
CA LEU A 369 -11.73 -13.24 33.85
C LEU A 369 -13.19 -13.08 34.29
N ALA A 370 -14.02 -14.07 33.94
CA ALA A 370 -15.27 -14.32 34.64
C ALA A 370 -15.68 -15.79 34.43
N ALA A 371 -14.77 -16.71 34.75
CA ALA A 371 -15.20 -18.05 35.09
C ALA A 371 -15.76 -17.98 36.52
N LYS A 372 -17.10 -17.98 36.65
CA LYS A 372 -17.76 -18.23 37.93
C LYS A 372 -17.34 -19.61 38.45
N PRO A 373 -17.12 -19.79 39.76
CA PRO A 373 -16.87 -21.11 40.31
C PRO A 373 -18.14 -21.95 40.14
N VAL A 374 -17.99 -23.14 39.55
CA VAL A 374 -19.02 -24.16 39.49
C VAL A 374 -19.32 -24.61 40.93
N GLY A 375 -20.60 -24.54 41.29
CA GLY A 375 -21.10 -24.90 42.59
C GLY A 375 -20.86 -26.36 42.95
N THR A 376 -20.67 -26.55 44.24
CA THR A 376 -20.54 -27.78 45.02
C THR A 376 -21.53 -28.87 44.58
N LEU A 377 -21.01 -30.00 44.09
CA LEU A 377 -21.76 -31.25 43.96
C LEU A 377 -21.82 -31.94 45.32
N ALA A 378 -23.03 -32.06 45.86
CA ALA A 378 -23.34 -32.83 47.05
C ALA A 378 -23.10 -34.34 46.81
N LYS A 379 -22.50 -35.00 47.81
CA LYS A 379 -22.33 -36.47 47.89
C LYS A 379 -23.70 -37.17 47.97
N PRO A 380 -23.91 -38.29 47.26
CA PRO A 380 -24.93 -39.28 47.63
C PRO A 380 -24.35 -40.27 48.64
N ALA A 381 -25.11 -40.53 49.70
CA ALA A 381 -24.83 -41.52 50.72
C ALA A 381 -25.08 -42.95 50.21
N LEU A 382 -24.26 -43.87 50.73
CA LEU A 382 -24.33 -45.33 50.64
C LEU A 382 -25.75 -45.86 50.93
N GLN A 383 -26.25 -46.80 50.12
CA GLN A 383 -27.14 -47.84 50.62
C GLN A 383 -26.70 -49.21 50.09
N LEU A 384 -26.31 -50.03 51.07
CA LEU A 384 -25.86 -51.41 50.98
C LEU A 384 -27.11 -52.32 50.94
N ALA A 385 -27.32 -53.08 49.86
CA ALA A 385 -28.35 -54.11 49.80
C ALA A 385 -27.70 -55.49 49.67
N LYS A 386 -27.81 -56.27 50.75
CA LYS A 386 -27.43 -57.68 50.87
C LYS A 386 -28.23 -58.54 49.87
N ARG A 387 -27.56 -59.51 49.25
CA ARG A 387 -28.21 -60.71 48.72
C ARG A 387 -27.44 -61.96 49.15
N THR A 388 -28.15 -62.79 49.90
CA THR A 388 -27.75 -64.08 50.44
C THR A 388 -27.85 -65.16 49.34
N ALA A 389 -26.94 -66.12 49.39
CA ALA A 389 -26.91 -67.38 48.62
C ALA A 389 -28.10 -68.30 48.97
N PRO A 390 -28.33 -69.40 48.23
CA PRO A 390 -27.48 -70.60 48.36
C PRO A 390 -26.62 -70.94 47.15
#